data_AF-A0A177LH40-F1
#
_entry.id   AF-A0A177LH40-F1
#
_cell.length_a   1.000
_cell.length_b   1.000
_cell.length_c   1.000
_cell.angle_alpha   90.00
_cell.angle_beta   90.00
_cell.angle_gamma   90.00
#
_symmetry.space_group_name_H-M   'P 1'
#
loop_
_entity.id
_entity.type
_entity.pdbx_description
1 polymer ?
#
loop_
_entity_poly.entity_id
_entity_poly.type
_entity_poly.pdbx_seq_one_letter_code
_entity_poly.pdbx_strand_id
1 'polypeptide(L)'
;MKNILFAFVLIGLSVSAFAQSGPPAGDAKVGEYYGQDVSSKAIKKAISPDELNKELKATPKIAKTSVKGKVTGVCPKKGCWVSLATDSGETFFVKMKDYAFFVPTALEGKTVILEGSAESKTTSVKELQHYAEDAKKSQAEIDAITEPKTETRFLASAIKVVE
;
A
#
# COMPACT_ATOMS: atom_id res chain seq x y z
N MET A 1 50.53 10.45 -52.08
CA MET A 1 49.07 10.67 -51.99
C MET A 1 48.52 9.58 -51.06
N LYS A 2 48.69 9.76 -49.74
CA LYS A 2 47.77 10.34 -48.74
C LYS A 2 46.67 9.35 -48.33
N ASN A 3 46.92 8.77 -47.16
CA ASN A 3 46.20 7.73 -46.42
C ASN A 3 44.78 8.19 -46.05
N ILE A 4 43.78 7.32 -46.18
CA ILE A 4 42.47 7.51 -45.53
C ILE A 4 42.02 6.18 -44.93
N LEU A 5 42.13 6.11 -43.61
CA LEU A 5 41.62 5.07 -42.73
C LEU A 5 40.13 5.37 -42.47
N PHE A 6 39.23 4.45 -42.83
CA PHE A 6 37.81 4.55 -42.44
C PHE A 6 37.63 3.99 -41.02
N ALA A 7 37.39 4.88 -40.05
CA ALA A 7 36.98 4.50 -38.69
C ALA A 7 35.48 4.74 -38.54
N PHE A 8 34.69 3.67 -38.55
CA PHE A 8 33.29 3.67 -38.14
C PHE A 8 33.23 3.69 -36.60
N VAL A 9 32.86 4.83 -36.02
CA VAL A 9 32.57 4.94 -34.58
C VAL A 9 31.06 4.78 -34.39
N LEU A 10 30.64 3.57 -34.02
CA LEU A 10 29.29 3.28 -33.51
C LEU A 10 29.23 3.74 -32.04
N ILE A 11 28.65 4.92 -31.79
CA ILE A 11 28.30 5.36 -30.43
C ILE A 11 26.97 4.70 -30.07
N GLY A 12 27.04 3.56 -29.37
CA GLY A 12 25.90 2.98 -28.68
C GLY A 12 25.56 3.82 -27.45
N LEU A 13 24.49 4.61 -27.52
CA LEU A 13 23.96 5.32 -26.35
C LEU A 13 23.13 4.33 -25.52
N SER A 14 23.77 3.62 -24.61
CA SER A 14 23.09 2.81 -23.60
C SER A 14 22.44 3.75 -22.58
N VAL A 15 21.12 3.97 -22.72
CA VAL A 15 20.32 4.62 -21.68
C VAL A 15 20.19 3.64 -20.52
N SER A 16 21.11 3.73 -19.56
CA SER A 16 20.96 3.06 -18.28
C SER A 16 19.81 3.73 -17.52
N ALA A 17 18.68 3.05 -17.46
CA ALA A 17 17.58 3.39 -16.56
C ALA A 17 18.12 3.38 -15.13
N PHE A 18 18.27 4.55 -14.53
CA PHE A 18 18.58 4.67 -13.11
C PHE A 18 17.45 4.01 -12.32
N ALA A 19 17.79 2.96 -11.56
CA ALA A 19 16.89 2.39 -10.57
C ALA A 19 16.55 3.48 -9.54
N GLN A 20 15.35 4.05 -9.65
CA GLN A 20 14.86 5.05 -8.73
C GLN A 20 14.77 4.41 -7.33
N SER A 21 15.60 4.87 -6.40
CA SER A 21 15.75 4.32 -5.05
C SER A 21 14.60 4.71 -4.11
N GLY A 22 13.58 5.40 -4.62
CA GLY A 22 12.45 5.95 -3.87
C GLY A 22 11.09 5.65 -4.52
N PRO A 23 10.00 6.11 -3.90
CA PRO A 23 8.65 6.07 -4.48
C PRO A 23 8.63 6.72 -5.88
N PRO A 24 7.68 6.33 -6.74
CA PRO A 24 7.51 6.99 -8.03
C PRO A 24 7.24 8.49 -7.84
N ALA A 25 7.76 9.31 -8.75
CA ALA A 25 7.47 10.73 -8.74
C ALA A 25 6.03 10.97 -9.23
N GLY A 26 5.40 12.04 -8.75
CA GLY A 26 4.05 12.43 -9.16
C GLY A 26 3.37 13.31 -8.12
N ASP A 27 2.38 14.09 -8.56
CA ASP A 27 1.66 15.06 -7.71
C ASP A 27 0.36 14.49 -7.11
N ALA A 28 -0.01 13.25 -7.46
CA ALA A 28 -1.27 12.63 -7.06
C ALA A 28 -2.49 13.53 -7.33
N LYS A 29 -2.66 13.93 -8.60
CA LYS A 29 -3.76 14.82 -9.01
C LYS A 29 -5.09 14.08 -8.96
N VAL A 30 -6.15 14.82 -8.67
CA VAL A 30 -7.53 14.29 -8.73
C VAL A 30 -7.78 13.66 -10.09
N GLY A 31 -8.27 12.42 -10.09
CA GLY A 31 -8.50 11.63 -11.30
C GLY A 31 -7.34 10.72 -11.71
N GLU A 32 -6.18 10.81 -11.08
CA GLU A 32 -5.09 9.85 -11.30
C GLU A 32 -5.41 8.46 -10.75
N TYR A 33 -4.85 7.44 -11.39
CA TYR A 33 -5.00 6.03 -11.04
C TYR A 33 -3.64 5.39 -10.81
N TYR A 34 -3.60 4.41 -9.92
CA TYR A 34 -2.43 3.57 -9.65
C TYR A 34 -2.85 2.11 -9.56
N GLY A 35 -2.04 1.22 -10.14
CA GLY A 35 -2.36 -0.20 -10.26
C GLY A 35 -3.27 -0.46 -11.46
N GLN A 36 -4.28 -1.30 -11.27
CA GLN A 36 -5.33 -1.52 -12.27
C GLN A 36 -6.34 -0.37 -12.27
N ASP A 37 -7.28 -0.38 -13.21
CA ASP A 37 -8.40 0.57 -13.20
C ASP A 37 -9.35 0.27 -12.03
N VAL A 38 -9.78 1.33 -11.32
CA VAL A 38 -10.86 1.24 -10.33
C VAL A 38 -12.19 1.15 -11.08
N SER A 39 -12.94 0.07 -10.84
CA SER A 39 -14.21 -0.16 -11.51
C SER A 39 -15.27 0.89 -11.15
N SER A 40 -16.16 1.22 -12.08
CA SER A 40 -17.31 2.11 -11.81
C SER A 40 -18.18 1.62 -10.65
N LYS A 41 -18.19 0.31 -10.40
CA LYS A 41 -18.88 -0.29 -9.25
C LYS A 41 -18.16 0.04 -7.94
N ALA A 42 -16.84 -0.05 -7.91
CA ALA A 42 -16.05 0.31 -6.74
C ALA A 42 -16.20 1.80 -6.39
N ILE A 43 -16.20 2.69 -7.38
CA ILE A 43 -16.42 4.13 -7.13
C ILE A 43 -17.79 4.38 -6.46
N LYS A 44 -18.84 3.69 -6.89
CA LYS A 44 -20.20 3.86 -6.36
C LYS A 44 -20.47 3.17 -5.03
N LYS A 45 -19.68 2.13 -4.70
CA LYS A 45 -19.88 1.29 -3.51
C LYS A 45 -18.72 1.37 -2.52
N ALA A 46 -17.87 2.39 -2.65
CA ALA A 46 -16.78 2.59 -1.72
C ALA A 46 -17.33 2.90 -0.34
N ILE A 47 -16.96 2.08 0.64
CA ILE A 47 -17.33 2.25 2.06
C ILE A 47 -16.15 2.85 2.82
N SER A 48 -16.39 3.33 4.04
CA SER A 48 -15.31 3.77 4.92
C SER A 48 -14.47 2.58 5.44
N PRO A 49 -13.23 2.83 5.91
CA PRO A 49 -12.45 1.84 6.66
C PRO A 49 -13.22 1.20 7.83
N ASP A 50 -13.96 2.01 8.57
CA ASP A 50 -14.73 1.58 9.75
C ASP A 50 -15.92 0.68 9.38
N GLU A 51 -16.61 0.99 8.28
CA GLU A 51 -17.65 0.12 7.73
C GLU A 51 -17.07 -1.23 7.28
N LEU A 52 -15.93 -1.23 6.59
CA LEU A 52 -15.28 -2.48 6.19
C LEU A 52 -14.87 -3.32 7.41
N ASN A 53 -14.32 -2.68 8.45
CA ASN A 53 -13.97 -3.37 9.70
C ASN A 53 -15.21 -4.01 10.36
N LYS A 54 -16.40 -3.39 10.27
CA LYS A 54 -17.66 -3.98 10.73
C LYS A 54 -18.06 -5.19 9.88
N GLU A 55 -17.97 -5.09 8.56
CA GLU A 55 -18.28 -6.22 7.65
C GLU A 55 -17.36 -7.42 7.90
N LEU A 56 -16.07 -7.18 8.13
CA LEU A 56 -15.07 -8.22 8.38
C LEU A 56 -15.28 -8.99 9.69
N LYS A 57 -16.01 -8.43 10.66
CA LYS A 57 -16.42 -9.16 11.87
C LYS A 57 -17.43 -10.26 11.55
N ALA A 58 -18.30 -10.05 10.56
CA ALA A 58 -19.30 -11.02 10.12
C ALA A 58 -18.75 -11.93 9.01
N THR A 59 -17.94 -11.38 8.10
CA THR A 59 -17.37 -12.08 6.95
C THR A 59 -15.85 -11.92 6.94
N PRO A 60 -15.09 -12.85 7.56
CA PRO A 60 -13.64 -12.68 7.78
C PRO A 60 -12.79 -12.52 6.51
N LYS A 61 -13.32 -12.84 5.32
CA LYS A 61 -12.63 -12.70 4.04
C LYS A 61 -13.57 -12.17 2.97
N ILE A 62 -13.20 -11.06 2.36
CA ILE A 62 -13.94 -10.42 1.28
C ILE A 62 -13.01 -10.31 0.07
N ALA A 63 -13.29 -11.09 -0.97
CA ALA A 63 -12.43 -11.17 -2.17
C ALA A 63 -12.42 -9.88 -3.00
N LYS A 64 -13.51 -9.10 -2.94
CA LYS A 64 -13.66 -7.86 -3.71
C LYS A 64 -14.48 -6.85 -2.92
N THR A 65 -13.85 -5.74 -2.56
CA THR A 65 -14.45 -4.60 -1.88
C THR A 65 -13.76 -3.31 -2.32
N SER A 66 -14.34 -2.18 -1.91
CA SER A 66 -13.81 -0.85 -2.20
C SER A 66 -13.90 0.04 -0.99
N VAL A 67 -12.83 0.78 -0.70
CA VAL A 67 -12.74 1.67 0.46
C VAL A 67 -12.47 3.08 -0.01
N LYS A 68 -13.20 4.07 0.51
CA LYS A 68 -12.90 5.50 0.38
C LYS A 68 -12.28 5.99 1.67
N GLY A 69 -11.13 6.65 1.61
CA GLY A 69 -10.47 7.17 2.80
C GLY A 69 -9.42 8.23 2.51
N LYS A 70 -9.12 9.05 3.51
CA LYS A 70 -8.05 10.04 3.46
C LYS A 70 -6.73 9.38 3.80
N VAL A 71 -5.74 9.51 2.92
CA VAL A 71 -4.40 8.98 3.13
C VAL A 71 -3.71 9.78 4.23
N THR A 72 -3.17 9.08 5.22
CA THR A 72 -2.40 9.64 6.35
C THR A 72 -0.91 9.37 6.26
N GLY A 73 -0.50 8.47 5.35
CA GLY A 73 0.89 8.13 5.17
C GLY A 73 1.11 7.21 3.98
N VAL A 74 2.31 7.30 3.43
CA VAL A 74 2.80 6.48 2.31
C VAL A 74 4.16 5.92 2.68
N CYS A 75 4.47 4.70 2.24
CA CYS A 75 5.82 4.15 2.40
C CYS A 75 6.89 5.07 1.79
N PRO A 76 7.77 5.70 2.60
CA PRO A 76 8.73 6.67 2.08
C PRO A 76 9.86 6.01 1.28
N LYS A 77 10.06 4.70 1.47
CA LYS A 77 11.11 3.95 0.77
C LYS A 77 10.72 3.63 -0.66
N LYS A 78 9.49 3.17 -0.90
CA LYS A 78 9.10 2.60 -2.20
C LYS A 78 7.66 2.86 -2.60
N GLY A 79 6.83 3.48 -1.77
CA GLY A 79 5.40 3.66 -2.07
C GLY A 79 4.59 2.35 -2.14
N CYS A 80 5.04 1.30 -1.45
CA CYS A 80 4.42 -0.04 -1.51
C CYS A 80 3.27 -0.28 -0.53
N TRP A 81 2.96 0.71 0.31
CA TRP A 81 1.83 0.71 1.22
C TRP A 81 1.35 2.13 1.46
N VAL A 82 0.09 2.26 1.85
CA VAL A 82 -0.53 3.50 2.33
C VAL A 82 -1.30 3.24 3.61
N SER A 83 -1.50 4.28 4.41
CA SER A 83 -2.41 4.26 5.55
C SER A 83 -3.56 5.22 5.32
N LEU A 84 -4.76 4.86 5.77
CA LEU A 84 -5.94 5.71 5.75
C LEU A 84 -6.36 6.10 7.15
N ALA A 85 -6.95 7.29 7.28
CA ALA A 85 -7.62 7.73 8.50
C ALA A 85 -8.86 6.87 8.77
N THR A 86 -9.11 6.59 10.05
CA THR A 86 -10.36 6.00 10.56
C THR A 86 -11.00 6.94 11.58
N ASP A 87 -12.30 6.76 11.85
CA ASP A 87 -13.02 7.55 12.84
C ASP A 87 -12.49 7.30 14.27
N SER A 88 -11.97 6.09 14.52
CA SER A 88 -11.36 5.71 15.80
C SER A 88 -9.97 6.32 16.04
N GLY A 89 -9.36 6.95 15.04
CA GLY A 89 -7.97 7.39 15.08
C GLY A 89 -6.95 6.25 14.94
N GLU A 90 -7.41 5.02 14.77
CA GLU A 90 -6.56 3.90 14.39
C GLU A 90 -6.10 4.05 12.93
N THR A 91 -5.03 3.33 12.58
CA THR A 91 -4.48 3.40 11.22
C THR A 91 -5.01 2.23 10.39
N PHE A 92 -5.74 2.51 9.31
CA PHE A 92 -6.15 1.49 8.36
C PHE A 92 -5.03 1.24 7.34
N PHE A 93 -4.30 0.15 7.48
CA PHE A 93 -3.12 -0.14 6.67
C PHE A 93 -3.46 -0.91 5.38
N VAL A 94 -2.97 -0.40 4.25
CA VAL A 94 -3.22 -0.97 2.92
C VAL A 94 -1.90 -1.30 2.25
N LYS A 95 -1.74 -2.54 1.78
CA LYS A 95 -0.61 -2.96 0.94
C LYS A 95 -1.02 -3.06 -0.51
N MET A 96 -0.08 -2.80 -1.42
CA MET A 96 -0.30 -3.08 -2.83
C MET A 96 -0.28 -4.59 -3.05
N LYS A 97 -1.32 -5.12 -3.69
CA LYS A 97 -1.45 -6.55 -3.97
C LYS A 97 -0.27 -7.00 -4.83
N ASP A 98 0.35 -8.11 -4.41
CA ASP A 98 1.48 -8.75 -5.10
C ASP A 98 2.66 -7.81 -5.40
N TYR A 99 2.76 -6.68 -4.67
CA TYR A 99 3.77 -5.66 -4.94
C TYR A 99 3.70 -5.13 -6.39
N ALA A 100 2.51 -5.19 -7.01
CA ALA A 100 2.31 -4.99 -8.45
C ALA A 100 2.46 -3.52 -8.91
N PHE A 101 2.37 -2.57 -7.99
CA PHE A 101 2.52 -1.15 -8.27
C PHE A 101 2.96 -0.37 -7.03
N PHE A 102 3.36 0.88 -7.25
CA PHE A 102 3.78 1.83 -6.22
C PHE A 102 3.09 3.17 -6.42
N VAL A 103 3.06 3.96 -5.36
CA VAL A 103 2.41 5.28 -5.38
C VAL A 103 3.35 6.39 -4.88
N PRO A 104 3.19 7.64 -5.35
CA PRO A 104 3.99 8.76 -4.88
C PRO A 104 3.64 9.11 -3.44
N THR A 105 4.59 9.70 -2.71
CA THR A 105 4.34 10.24 -1.36
C THR A 105 3.34 11.40 -1.38
N ALA A 106 3.14 12.06 -2.53
CA ALA A 106 2.15 13.11 -2.73
C ALA A 106 0.70 12.64 -2.50
N LEU A 107 0.45 11.33 -2.41
CA LEU A 107 -0.85 10.82 -1.97
C LEU A 107 -1.18 11.21 -0.53
N GLU A 108 -0.19 11.49 0.32
CA GLU A 108 -0.46 11.88 1.71
C GLU A 108 -1.35 13.13 1.77
N GLY A 109 -2.42 13.05 2.55
CA GLY A 109 -3.42 14.09 2.66
C GLY A 109 -4.55 14.05 1.61
N LYS A 110 -4.41 13.25 0.54
CA LYS A 110 -5.45 13.08 -0.48
C LYS A 110 -6.55 12.12 -0.03
N THR A 111 -7.75 12.29 -0.58
CA THR A 111 -8.80 11.27 -0.49
C THR A 111 -8.71 10.35 -1.69
N VAL A 112 -8.72 9.05 -1.43
CA VAL A 112 -8.63 8.01 -2.46
C VAL A 112 -9.76 7.02 -2.35
N ILE A 113 -10.07 6.37 -3.48
CA ILE A 113 -10.86 5.14 -3.53
C ILE A 113 -9.91 3.99 -3.89
N LEU A 114 -9.89 2.95 -3.06
CA LEU A 114 -9.11 1.75 -3.29
C LEU A 114 -10.05 0.60 -3.62
N GLU A 115 -9.70 -0.21 -4.61
CA GLU A 115 -10.37 -1.48 -4.91
C GLU A 115 -9.41 -2.63 -4.59
N GLY A 116 -9.91 -3.68 -3.95
CA GLY A 116 -9.07 -4.77 -3.52
C GLY A 116 -9.78 -5.88 -2.75
N SER A 117 -9.00 -6.70 -2.07
CA SER A 117 -9.48 -7.75 -1.16
C SER A 117 -9.16 -7.39 0.28
N ALA A 118 -10.01 -7.82 1.21
CA ALA A 118 -9.80 -7.61 2.63
C ALA A 118 -9.95 -8.92 3.40
N GLU A 119 -9.11 -9.13 4.41
CA GLU A 119 -9.26 -10.22 5.37
C GLU A 119 -9.06 -9.74 6.80
N SER A 120 -9.81 -10.31 7.73
CA SER A 120 -9.53 -10.22 9.15
C SER A 120 -8.54 -11.31 9.53
N LYS A 121 -7.42 -10.92 10.13
CA LYS A 121 -6.42 -11.86 10.65
C LYS A 121 -6.33 -11.71 12.17
N THR A 122 -6.66 -12.78 12.86
CA THR A 122 -6.39 -12.90 14.30
C THR A 122 -5.04 -13.58 14.54
N THR A 123 -4.22 -12.94 15.35
CA THR A 123 -2.91 -13.42 15.82
C THR A 123 -3.07 -13.79 17.29
N SER A 124 -2.70 -15.03 17.64
CA SER A 124 -2.84 -15.53 19.01
C SER A 124 -1.88 -14.84 19.98
N VAL A 125 -2.20 -14.84 21.28
CA VAL A 125 -1.30 -14.35 22.34
C VAL A 125 0.10 -14.95 22.22
N LYS A 126 0.18 -16.27 22.05
CA LYS A 126 1.46 -17.00 21.90
C LYS A 126 2.28 -16.51 20.71
N GLU A 127 1.63 -16.28 19.57
CA GLU A 127 2.30 -15.79 18.36
C GLU A 127 2.77 -14.33 18.53
N LEU A 128 1.95 -13.48 19.18
CA LEU A 128 2.34 -12.11 19.51
C LEU A 128 3.51 -12.04 20.50
N GLN A 129 3.51 -12.90 21.52
CA GLN A 129 4.62 -13.03 22.46
C GLN A 129 5.91 -13.45 21.75
N HIS A 130 5.83 -14.45 20.87
CA HIS A 130 6.97 -14.88 20.05
C HIS A 130 7.51 -13.73 19.18
N TYR A 131 6.63 -12.96 18.53
CA TYR A 131 7.06 -11.77 17.77
C TYR A 131 7.72 -10.70 18.64
N ALA A 132 7.28 -10.53 19.89
CA ALA A 132 7.87 -9.59 20.83
C ALA A 132 9.26 -10.06 21.33
N GLU A 133 9.44 -11.37 21.53
CA GLU A 133 10.73 -12.00 21.83
C GLU A 133 11.73 -11.78 20.68
N ASP A 134 11.32 -12.07 19.44
CA ASP A 134 12.15 -11.85 18.24
C ASP A 134 12.54 -10.38 18.06
N ALA A 135 11.62 -9.48 18.43
CA ALA A 135 11.85 -8.04 18.45
C ALA A 135 12.69 -7.56 19.65
N LYS A 136 13.13 -8.46 20.54
CA LYS A 136 13.94 -8.19 21.74
C LYS A 136 13.29 -7.19 22.70
N LYS A 137 11.96 -7.25 22.83
CA LYS A 137 11.24 -6.47 23.84
C LYS A 137 11.57 -6.95 25.26
N SER A 138 11.26 -6.11 26.25
CA SER A 138 11.43 -6.50 27.65
C SER A 138 10.42 -7.59 28.05
N GLN A 139 10.78 -8.43 29.04
CA GLN A 139 9.86 -9.46 29.55
C GLN A 139 8.52 -8.86 30.03
N ALA A 140 8.57 -7.69 30.67
CA ALA A 140 7.38 -6.96 31.11
C ALA A 140 6.44 -6.60 29.94
N GLU A 141 6.97 -6.22 28.78
CA GLU A 141 6.15 -5.95 27.58
C GLU A 141 5.58 -7.23 26.96
N ILE A 142 6.31 -8.34 27.04
CA ILE A 142 5.86 -9.65 26.53
C ILE A 142 4.73 -10.18 27.42
N ASP A 143 4.89 -10.10 28.75
CA ASP A 143 3.92 -10.54 29.74
C ASP A 143 2.63 -9.70 29.69
N ALA A 144 2.72 -8.44 29.26
CA ALA A 144 1.57 -7.57 29.05
C ALA A 144 0.69 -7.97 27.85
N ILE A 145 1.15 -8.87 26.97
CA ILE A 145 0.37 -9.39 25.86
C ILE A 145 -0.53 -10.51 26.39
N THR A 146 -1.75 -10.14 26.80
CA THR A 146 -2.73 -11.08 27.40
C THR A 146 -3.90 -11.41 26.50
N GLU A 147 -4.07 -10.69 25.39
CA GLU A 147 -5.21 -10.83 24.48
C GLU A 147 -4.76 -11.03 23.03
N PRO A 148 -5.52 -11.82 22.24
CA PRO A 148 -5.25 -11.96 20.82
C PRO A 148 -5.51 -10.64 20.10
N LYS A 149 -4.73 -10.36 19.06
CA LYS A 149 -4.90 -9.16 18.24
C LYS A 149 -5.56 -9.52 16.93
N THR A 150 -6.62 -8.81 16.58
CA THR A 150 -7.28 -8.94 15.28
C THR A 150 -6.96 -7.71 14.43
N GLU A 151 -6.45 -7.93 13.22
CA GLU A 151 -6.04 -6.87 12.32
C GLU A 151 -6.71 -7.05 10.96
N THR A 152 -7.15 -5.94 10.38
CA THR A 152 -7.61 -5.92 8.99
C THR A 152 -6.42 -5.86 8.05
N ARG A 153 -6.39 -6.78 7.09
CA ARG A 153 -5.41 -6.80 5.99
C ARG A 153 -6.12 -6.44 4.71
N PHE A 154 -5.82 -5.27 4.17
CA PHE A 154 -6.32 -4.85 2.86
C PHE A 154 -5.21 -4.94 1.81
N LEU A 155 -5.51 -5.61 0.69
CA LEU A 155 -4.64 -5.70 -0.48
C LEU A 155 -5.28 -4.95 -1.64
N ALA A 156 -4.74 -3.78 -1.97
CA ALA A 156 -5.23 -2.95 -3.06
C ALA A 156 -4.74 -3.47 -4.41
N SER A 157 -5.66 -3.68 -5.34
CA SER A 157 -5.35 -3.89 -6.76
C SER A 157 -5.35 -2.59 -7.57
N ALA A 158 -6.06 -1.57 -7.06
CA ALA A 158 -6.20 -0.28 -7.73
C ALA A 158 -6.44 0.83 -6.70
N ILE A 159 -5.96 2.04 -7.03
CA ILE A 159 -6.19 3.28 -6.27
C ILE A 159 -6.56 4.39 -7.24
N LYS A 160 -7.58 5.18 -6.91
CA LYS A 160 -7.98 6.40 -7.62
C LYS A 160 -7.95 7.60 -6.67
N VAL A 161 -7.31 8.68 -7.07
CA VAL A 161 -7.39 9.96 -6.35
C VAL A 161 -8.71 10.65 -6.66
N VAL A 162 -9.45 11.05 -5.63
CA VAL A 162 -10.76 11.71 -5.78
C VAL A 162 -10.80 13.12 -5.21
N GLU A 163 -9.97 13.44 -4.21
CA GLU A 163 -9.85 14.78 -3.61
C GLU A 163 -8.39 15.07 -3.19
#